data_AF-A0A7W6X626-F1
#
_entry.id   AF-A0A7W6X626-F1
#
_cell.length_a   1.000
_cell.length_b   1.000
_cell.length_c   1.000
_cell.angle_alpha   90.00
_cell.angle_beta   90.00
_cell.angle_gamma   90.00
#
_symmetry.space_group_name_H-M   'P 1'
#
loop_
_entity.id
_entity.type
_entity.pdbx_description
1 polymer ?
#
loop_
_entity_poly.entity_id
_entity_poly.type
_entity_poly.pdbx_seq_one_letter_code
_entity_poly.pdbx_strand_id
1 'polypeptide(L)'
;MVVNKAAIKGVVPVYFATDREVAGESGLELSQISYGRAASNTFGYVTVSVPIIHKMGEVEAPGTNWFGIKEVEQDGKHFRIQKLARLSRQEFAAAIANPADSLMLFVHGYNVAFRDAAFKAAQIAFDANYKGRVMMYSWPSKGGLTDYDYDRESALFAPDGLFDLLQLIKKEGKVSRVIVIAHSLGSEVVLGALQQAALSQTTLGITELIFAAPDVDRDLYLQRANQIKAAAGAVTLYASSTDLALLASMEKAQSKSRMGFVTKNGPTLVPGIETIDVSAVGGEMFALNHSTYSTSRAVLGSVWIQDSHSRLIVIQAWNEPIRFD
;
A
#
# COMPACT_ATOMS: atom_id res chain seq x y z
N MET A 1 15.59 20.20 12.02
CA MET A 1 14.73 19.66 13.09
C MET A 1 15.60 18.90 14.07
N VAL A 2 15.43 19.10 15.38
CA VAL A 2 16.13 18.31 16.40
C VAL A 2 15.36 17.01 16.59
N VAL A 3 16.00 15.87 16.33
CA VAL A 3 15.40 14.53 16.48
C VAL A 3 15.51 14.11 17.94
N ASN A 4 14.38 13.83 18.60
CA ASN A 4 14.38 13.29 19.95
C ASN A 4 14.41 11.75 19.92
N LYS A 5 15.62 11.18 19.83
CA LYS A 5 15.83 9.73 19.72
C LYS A 5 15.21 8.92 20.86
N ALA A 6 15.11 9.48 22.07
CA ALA A 6 14.55 8.78 23.23
C ALA A 6 13.02 8.57 23.14
N ALA A 7 12.35 9.29 22.22
CA ALA A 7 10.91 9.23 22.03
C ALA A 7 10.47 8.37 20.82
N ILE A 8 11.42 7.81 20.06
CA ILE A 8 11.16 7.07 18.82
C ILE A 8 11.20 5.57 19.11
N LYS A 9 10.13 4.85 18.74
CA LYS A 9 10.04 3.38 18.86
C LYS A 9 10.88 2.66 17.83
N GLY A 10 10.99 3.25 16.65
CA GLY A 10 11.80 2.73 15.56
C GLY A 10 11.84 3.68 14.36
N VAL A 11 12.71 3.35 13.41
CA VAL A 11 12.89 4.11 12.19
C VAL A 11 12.82 3.14 11.01
N VAL A 12 12.01 3.47 10.03
CA VAL A 12 11.78 2.64 8.84
C VAL A 12 12.25 3.42 7.60
N PRO A 13 13.30 2.96 6.90
CA PRO A 13 13.63 3.48 5.58
C PRO A 13 12.64 2.91 4.55
N VAL A 14 12.01 3.80 3.79
CA VAL A 14 11.08 3.48 2.70
C VAL A 14 11.65 4.03 1.40
N TYR A 15 12.03 3.15 0.49
CA TYR A 15 12.37 3.55 -0.88
C TYR A 15 11.10 3.94 -1.64
N PHE A 16 11.20 4.87 -2.57
CA PHE A 16 10.05 5.23 -3.39
C PHE A 16 10.41 5.41 -4.86
N ALA A 17 9.44 5.07 -5.70
CA ALA A 17 9.29 5.66 -7.02
C ALA A 17 7.97 6.41 -7.07
N THR A 18 7.95 7.55 -7.76
CA THR A 18 6.78 8.39 -7.89
C THR A 18 6.73 8.98 -9.30
N ASP A 19 5.60 8.84 -9.97
CA ASP A 19 5.23 9.52 -11.22
C ASP A 19 4.41 10.80 -10.93
N ARG A 20 4.46 11.29 -9.69
CA ARG A 20 4.11 12.67 -9.36
C ARG A 20 5.13 13.65 -9.96
N GLU A 21 4.68 14.81 -10.41
CA GLU A 21 5.57 15.91 -10.74
C GLU A 21 6.37 16.35 -9.50
N VAL A 22 7.68 16.46 -9.66
CA VAL A 22 8.59 16.88 -8.59
C VAL A 22 9.37 18.11 -9.05
N ALA A 23 9.13 19.24 -8.40
CA ALA A 23 9.77 20.51 -8.72
C ALA A 23 11.22 20.58 -8.20
N GLY A 24 12.07 21.32 -8.92
CA GLY A 24 13.47 21.56 -8.54
C GLY A 24 14.42 20.42 -8.93
N GLU A 25 15.71 20.76 -9.07
CA GLU A 25 16.74 19.85 -9.57
C GLU A 25 17.65 19.27 -8.47
N SER A 26 17.83 20.00 -7.35
CA SER A 26 18.71 19.60 -6.23
C SER A 26 17.96 19.56 -4.90
N GLY A 27 18.29 18.58 -4.06
CA GLY A 27 17.55 18.29 -2.84
C GLY A 27 16.16 17.69 -3.11
N LEU A 28 15.48 17.27 -2.05
CA LEU A 28 14.08 16.88 -2.13
C LEU A 28 13.35 17.18 -0.82
N GLU A 29 12.40 18.10 -0.89
CA GLU A 29 11.48 18.48 0.16
C GLU A 29 10.06 18.04 -0.19
N LEU A 30 9.24 17.78 0.82
CA LEU A 30 7.86 17.32 0.60
C LEU A 30 7.03 18.30 -0.23
N SER A 31 7.24 19.61 -0.06
CA SER A 31 6.51 20.65 -0.79
C SER A 31 6.81 20.66 -2.29
N GLN A 32 7.88 19.99 -2.73
CA GLN A 32 8.24 19.87 -4.14
C GLN A 32 7.51 18.73 -4.85
N ILE A 33 6.94 17.77 -4.11
CA ILE A 33 6.20 16.64 -4.67
C ILE A 33 4.75 17.06 -4.81
N SER A 34 4.32 17.32 -6.04
CA SER A 34 2.98 17.83 -6.33
C SER A 34 1.96 16.69 -6.53
N TYR A 35 0.74 17.07 -6.88
CA TYR A 35 -0.31 16.13 -7.30
C TYR A 35 -0.36 15.95 -8.83
N GLY A 36 0.47 16.66 -9.59
CA GLY A 36 0.55 16.57 -11.05
C GLY A 36 1.15 15.25 -11.53
N ARG A 37 0.90 14.91 -12.81
CA ARG A 37 1.34 13.66 -13.44
C ARG A 37 2.64 13.89 -14.22
N ALA A 38 3.66 13.09 -13.94
CA ALA A 38 4.92 13.08 -14.66
C ALA A 38 5.05 11.81 -15.51
N ALA A 39 5.58 11.93 -16.73
CA ALA A 39 5.74 10.80 -17.65
C ALA A 39 6.80 9.77 -17.21
N SER A 40 7.60 10.09 -16.19
CA SER A 40 8.69 9.22 -15.73
C SER A 40 8.84 9.30 -14.21
N ASN A 41 9.31 8.20 -13.62
CA ASN A 41 9.51 8.08 -12.19
C ASN A 41 10.64 8.99 -11.68
N THR A 42 10.36 9.73 -10.62
CA THR A 42 11.39 10.21 -9.68
C THR A 42 11.63 9.12 -8.63
N PHE A 43 12.91 8.84 -8.34
CA PHE A 43 13.32 7.85 -7.35
C PHE A 43 13.92 8.49 -6.10
N GLY A 44 13.84 7.79 -4.98
CA GLY A 44 14.47 8.24 -3.75
C GLY A 44 14.21 7.34 -2.55
N TYR A 45 14.47 7.88 -1.36
CA TYR A 45 14.05 7.27 -0.11
C TYR A 45 13.55 8.31 0.88
N VAL A 46 12.68 7.86 1.77
CA VAL A 46 12.18 8.60 2.92
C VAL A 46 12.44 7.77 4.18
N THR A 47 12.90 8.43 5.23
CA THR A 47 13.11 7.81 6.54
C THR A 47 11.99 8.24 7.45
N VAL A 48 11.18 7.28 7.89
CA VAL A 48 10.00 7.53 8.74
C VAL A 48 10.29 7.09 10.17
N SER A 49 10.04 7.94 11.15
CA SER A 49 10.08 7.56 12.57
C SER A 49 8.70 7.10 13.03
N VAL A 50 8.68 6.03 13.83
CA VAL A 50 7.50 5.49 14.49
C VAL A 50 7.48 5.94 15.95
N PRO A 51 6.38 6.54 16.46
CA PRO A 51 6.34 7.08 17.80
C PRO A 51 6.31 5.99 18.88
N ILE A 52 6.83 6.28 20.08
CA ILE A 52 6.82 5.32 21.19
C ILE A 52 5.41 4.85 21.59
N ILE A 53 4.41 5.71 21.41
CA ILE A 53 3.01 5.41 21.70
C ILE A 53 2.32 4.54 20.63
N HIS A 54 3.05 4.15 19.58
CA HIS A 54 2.47 3.54 18.40
C HIS A 54 1.66 2.28 18.70
N LYS A 55 0.43 2.25 18.17
CA LYS A 55 -0.48 1.12 18.20
C LYS A 55 -0.58 0.47 16.82
N MET A 56 -0.64 -0.86 16.83
CA MET A 56 -0.70 -1.65 15.61
C MET A 56 -1.90 -1.24 14.74
N GLY A 57 -1.64 -1.00 13.46
CA GLY A 57 -2.63 -0.61 12.45
C GLY A 57 -2.87 0.90 12.36
N GLU A 58 -2.47 1.68 13.36
CA GLU A 58 -2.71 3.12 13.42
C GLU A 58 -1.54 3.91 12.82
N VAL A 59 -1.83 5.00 12.11
CA VAL A 59 -0.81 6.00 11.76
C VAL A 59 -1.08 7.22 12.62
N GLU A 60 -0.35 7.38 13.72
CA GLU A 60 -0.56 8.52 14.60
C GLU A 60 -0.11 9.82 13.89
N ALA A 61 -1.07 10.71 13.66
CA ALA A 61 -0.88 11.99 12.99
C ALA A 61 -1.38 13.13 13.88
N PRO A 62 -0.88 14.37 13.69
CA PRO A 62 -1.34 15.50 14.48
C PRO A 62 -2.82 15.76 14.28
N GLY A 63 -3.56 15.83 15.39
CA GLY A 63 -4.96 16.21 15.38
C GLY A 63 -5.16 17.69 15.07
N THR A 64 -6.39 18.04 14.74
CA THR A 64 -6.86 19.42 14.66
C THR A 64 -7.80 19.65 15.83
N ASN A 65 -7.54 20.68 16.63
CA ASN A 65 -8.43 21.00 17.76
C ASN A 65 -9.74 21.65 17.27
N TRP A 66 -10.69 21.84 18.19
CA TRP A 66 -12.02 22.37 17.86
C TRP A 66 -12.02 23.81 17.30
N PHE A 67 -10.90 24.53 17.43
CA PHE A 67 -10.69 25.85 16.83
C PHE A 67 -10.05 25.78 15.43
N GLY A 68 -9.84 24.59 14.87
CA GLY A 68 -9.18 24.41 13.57
C GLY A 68 -7.66 24.53 13.63
N ILE A 69 -7.04 24.59 14.81
CA ILE A 69 -5.59 24.69 14.95
C ILE A 69 -4.99 23.28 14.93
N LYS A 70 -4.09 23.04 13.97
CA LYS A 70 -3.38 21.77 13.81
C LYS A 70 -2.26 21.64 14.84
N GLU A 71 -2.18 20.51 15.53
CA GLU A 71 -1.08 20.22 16.46
C GLU A 71 0.26 20.15 15.71
N VAL A 72 1.33 20.57 16.39
CA VAL A 72 2.70 20.44 15.87
C VAL A 72 3.18 18.99 15.97
N GLU A 73 3.79 18.49 14.90
CA GLU A 73 4.38 17.16 14.87
C GLU A 73 5.46 16.93 15.92
N GLN A 74 5.40 15.78 16.61
CA GLN A 74 6.29 15.42 17.70
C GLN A 74 6.72 13.96 17.54
N ASP A 75 8.04 13.68 17.65
CA ASP A 75 8.61 12.34 17.46
C ASP A 75 7.97 11.26 18.36
N GLY A 76 7.62 11.63 19.60
CA GLY A 76 7.04 10.72 20.57
C GLY A 76 5.55 10.42 20.39
N LYS A 77 4.86 11.17 19.52
CA LYS A 77 3.41 11.09 19.35
C LYS A 77 2.98 10.75 17.94
N HIS A 78 3.76 11.16 16.93
CA HIS A 78 3.35 11.09 15.54
C HIS A 78 4.39 10.40 14.67
N PHE A 79 3.92 9.76 13.60
CA PHE A 79 4.77 9.43 12.48
C PHE A 79 5.35 10.70 11.85
N ARG A 80 6.65 10.69 11.55
CA ARG A 80 7.35 11.85 10.99
C ARG A 80 8.36 11.45 9.93
N ILE A 81 8.52 12.31 8.94
CA ILE A 81 9.61 12.22 7.98
C ILE A 81 10.85 12.86 8.60
N GLN A 82 11.85 12.01 8.87
CA GLN A 82 13.14 12.42 9.43
C GLN A 82 14.13 12.81 8.34
N LYS A 83 14.02 12.17 7.17
CA LYS A 83 14.86 12.44 6.01
C LYS A 83 14.10 12.15 4.73
N LEU A 84 14.32 12.97 3.71
CA LEU A 84 13.83 12.75 2.35
C LEU A 84 15.00 13.05 1.40
N ALA A 85 15.22 12.18 0.43
CA ALA A 85 16.28 12.37 -0.55
C ALA A 85 15.90 11.76 -1.89
N ARG A 86 16.17 12.53 -2.96
CA ARG A 86 16.13 12.05 -4.34
C ARG A 86 17.36 11.21 -4.63
N LEU A 87 17.18 10.18 -5.43
CA LEU A 87 18.25 9.34 -5.99
C LEU A 87 18.14 9.34 -7.50
N SER A 88 19.28 9.30 -8.19
CA SER A 88 19.31 8.89 -9.60
C SER A 88 18.81 7.45 -9.75
N ARG A 89 18.40 7.07 -10.96
CA ARG A 89 17.97 5.69 -11.24
C ARG A 89 19.07 4.67 -10.93
N GLN A 90 20.34 5.02 -11.18
CA GLN A 90 21.49 4.17 -10.87
C GLN A 90 21.72 4.02 -9.36
N GLU A 91 21.68 5.12 -8.61
CA GLU A 91 21.81 5.07 -7.14
C GLU A 91 20.64 4.32 -6.51
N PHE A 92 19.43 4.52 -7.04
CA PHE A 92 18.26 3.76 -6.62
C PHE A 92 18.43 2.28 -6.93
N ALA A 93 18.86 1.89 -8.14
CA ALA A 93 19.15 0.50 -8.49
C ALA A 93 20.23 -0.13 -7.60
N ALA A 94 21.24 0.64 -7.17
CA ALA A 94 22.28 0.16 -6.26
C ALA A 94 21.76 -0.02 -4.83
N ALA A 95 21.01 0.95 -4.28
CA ALA A 95 20.36 0.81 -2.97
C ALA A 95 19.27 -0.27 -2.96
N ILE A 96 18.66 -0.39 -4.14
CA ILE A 96 17.98 -1.46 -4.86
C ILE A 96 18.52 -2.89 -4.79
N ALA A 97 19.83 -3.04 -4.80
CA ALA A 97 20.49 -4.32 -4.98
C ALA A 97 21.05 -4.78 -3.63
N ASN A 98 20.17 -5.28 -2.75
CA ASN A 98 20.58 -5.83 -1.47
C ASN A 98 20.43 -7.36 -1.52
N PRO A 99 21.42 -8.14 -1.04
CA PRO A 99 21.28 -9.59 -0.86
C PRO A 99 20.21 -9.99 0.18
N ALA A 100 19.57 -9.05 0.87
CA ALA A 100 18.38 -9.32 1.67
C ALA A 100 17.29 -10.02 0.81
N ASP A 101 16.83 -11.17 1.27
CA ASP A 101 15.99 -12.09 0.49
C ASP A 101 14.68 -11.46 -0.02
N SER A 102 14.12 -10.44 0.66
CA SER A 102 12.77 -9.96 0.36
C SER A 102 12.62 -8.44 0.22
N LEU A 103 11.76 -8.02 -0.71
CA LEU A 103 11.29 -6.64 -0.90
C LEU A 103 9.76 -6.58 -0.83
N MET A 104 9.23 -5.60 -0.09
CA MET A 104 7.81 -5.26 -0.01
C MET A 104 7.56 -3.94 -0.74
N LEU A 105 6.71 -3.97 -1.76
CA LEU A 105 6.24 -2.81 -2.50
C LEU A 105 4.79 -2.50 -2.14
N PHE A 106 4.55 -1.36 -1.51
CA PHE A 106 3.22 -0.86 -1.22
C PHE A 106 2.73 0.10 -2.31
N VAL A 107 1.54 -0.14 -2.84
CA VAL A 107 0.85 0.73 -3.81
C VAL A 107 -0.41 1.28 -3.13
N HIS A 108 -0.41 2.59 -2.85
CA HIS A 108 -1.50 3.23 -2.12
C HIS A 108 -2.79 3.35 -2.95
N GLY A 109 -3.90 3.70 -2.29
CA GLY A 109 -5.22 3.87 -2.90
C GLY A 109 -5.59 5.31 -3.26
N TYR A 110 -6.89 5.54 -3.37
CA TYR A 110 -7.53 6.84 -3.57
C TYR A 110 -7.24 7.82 -2.43
N ASN A 111 -7.16 9.11 -2.74
CA ASN A 111 -7.13 10.19 -1.76
C ASN A 111 -5.91 10.17 -0.81
N VAL A 112 -4.72 9.87 -1.34
CA VAL A 112 -3.49 9.71 -0.55
C VAL A 112 -2.44 10.73 -0.98
N ALA A 113 -1.89 11.48 -0.03
CA ALA A 113 -0.69 12.31 -0.29
C ALA A 113 0.58 11.45 -0.20
N PHE A 114 1.67 11.88 -0.83
CA PHE A 114 2.97 11.18 -0.80
C PHE A 114 3.41 10.81 0.62
N ARG A 115 3.22 11.75 1.56
CA ARG A 115 3.56 11.57 2.97
C ARG A 115 2.76 10.44 3.62
N ASP A 116 1.46 10.38 3.37
CA ASP A 116 0.57 9.39 3.98
C ASP A 116 0.86 8.00 3.42
N ALA A 117 1.20 7.90 2.13
CA ALA A 117 1.70 6.67 1.53
C ALA A 117 3.00 6.19 2.20
N ALA A 118 3.95 7.10 2.45
CA ALA A 118 5.20 6.78 3.13
C ALA A 118 4.97 6.28 4.56
N PHE A 119 4.07 6.93 5.29
CA PHE A 119 3.72 6.53 6.65
C PHE A 119 3.02 5.18 6.68
N LYS A 120 2.09 4.91 5.76
CA LYS A 120 1.41 3.62 5.71
C LYS A 120 2.38 2.49 5.35
N ALA A 121 3.26 2.68 4.38
CA ALA A 121 4.30 1.69 4.05
C ALA A 121 5.21 1.40 5.26
N ALA A 122 5.62 2.45 5.98
CA ALA A 122 6.41 2.31 7.19
C ALA A 122 5.66 1.60 8.33
N GLN A 123 4.38 1.93 8.55
CA GLN A 123 3.51 1.31 9.55
C GLN A 123 3.32 -0.18 9.26
N ILE A 124 2.98 -0.56 8.02
CA ILE A 124 2.81 -1.96 7.62
C ILE A 124 4.10 -2.74 7.90
N ALA A 125 5.25 -2.21 7.48
CA ALA A 125 6.53 -2.87 7.68
C ALA A 125 6.90 -2.98 9.17
N PHE A 126 6.68 -1.92 9.94
CA PHE A 126 7.00 -1.88 11.37
C PHE A 126 6.15 -2.89 12.14
N ASP A 127 4.84 -2.88 11.92
CA ASP A 127 3.90 -3.77 12.61
C ASP A 127 4.10 -5.23 12.22
N ALA A 128 4.50 -5.49 10.97
CA ALA A 128 4.83 -6.83 10.51
C ALA A 128 6.19 -7.32 10.99
N ASN A 129 6.95 -6.46 11.69
CA ASN A 129 8.36 -6.68 12.03
C ASN A 129 9.17 -7.06 10.79
N TYR A 130 8.82 -6.49 9.63
CA TYR A 130 9.36 -6.86 8.32
C TYR A 130 10.84 -6.50 8.25
N LYS A 131 11.68 -7.50 7.94
CA LYS A 131 13.15 -7.35 7.87
C LYS A 131 13.68 -7.11 6.47
N GLY A 132 12.81 -7.28 5.47
CA GLY A 132 13.13 -6.98 4.08
C GLY A 132 13.11 -5.49 3.78
N ARG A 133 13.24 -5.16 2.50
CA ARG A 133 13.30 -3.78 2.04
C ARG A 133 11.91 -3.25 1.77
N VAL A 134 11.63 -2.09 2.33
CA VAL A 134 10.32 -1.45 2.23
C VAL A 134 10.38 -0.43 1.10
N MET A 135 9.41 -0.52 0.21
CA MET A 135 9.24 0.36 -0.92
C MET A 135 7.79 0.79 -1.04
N MET A 136 7.56 1.99 -1.57
CA MET A 136 6.26 2.42 -2.04
C MET A 136 6.30 2.88 -3.49
N TYR A 137 5.20 2.65 -4.20
CA TYR A 137 4.89 3.36 -5.43
C TYR A 137 3.86 4.45 -5.10
N SER A 138 4.26 5.70 -5.28
CA SER A 138 3.43 6.85 -4.98
C SER A 138 2.91 7.46 -6.29
N TRP A 139 1.68 7.14 -6.66
CA TRP A 139 1.04 7.67 -7.86
C TRP A 139 0.27 8.97 -7.59
N PRO A 140 -0.02 9.82 -8.58
CA PRO A 140 -0.62 11.15 -8.40
C PRO A 140 -2.12 11.10 -8.04
N SER A 141 -2.46 10.41 -6.94
CA SER A 141 -3.72 10.64 -6.24
C SER A 141 -3.65 11.98 -5.50
N LYS A 142 -4.72 12.75 -5.56
CA LYS A 142 -4.92 13.94 -4.74
C LYS A 142 -5.14 13.52 -3.29
N GLY A 143 -4.97 14.46 -2.37
CA GLY A 143 -5.25 14.28 -0.93
C GLY A 143 -6.52 15.01 -0.48
N GLY A 144 -7.50 15.18 -1.38
CA GLY A 144 -8.76 15.89 -1.14
C GLY A 144 -10.03 15.04 -1.38
N LEU A 145 -11.12 15.38 -0.66
CA LEU A 145 -12.40 14.66 -0.66
C LEU A 145 -13.21 14.79 -1.97
N THR A 146 -12.98 15.82 -2.79
CA THR A 146 -13.81 16.14 -3.98
C THR A 146 -13.27 15.59 -5.31
N ASP A 147 -12.18 14.82 -5.29
CA ASP A 147 -11.32 14.61 -6.46
C ASP A 147 -11.33 13.17 -7.03
N TYR A 148 -12.33 12.37 -6.70
CA TYR A 148 -12.38 10.96 -7.12
C TYR A 148 -12.24 10.75 -8.64
N ASP A 149 -12.75 11.65 -9.48
CA ASP A 149 -12.62 11.51 -10.94
C ASP A 149 -11.17 11.75 -11.39
N TYR A 150 -10.48 12.72 -10.77
CA TYR A 150 -9.06 12.97 -11.03
C TYR A 150 -8.21 11.76 -10.64
N ASP A 151 -8.45 11.21 -9.46
CA ASP A 151 -7.69 10.06 -8.97
C ASP A 151 -7.94 8.82 -9.82
N ARG A 152 -9.16 8.65 -10.32
CA ARG A 152 -9.46 7.54 -11.23
C ARG A 152 -8.73 7.67 -12.57
N GLU A 153 -8.69 8.87 -13.15
CA GLU A 153 -7.87 9.11 -14.33
C GLU A 153 -6.37 8.97 -14.05
N SER A 154 -5.91 9.40 -12.87
CA SER A 154 -4.52 9.23 -12.45
C SER A 154 -4.16 7.77 -12.23
N ALA A 155 -5.09 6.94 -11.73
CA ALA A 155 -4.91 5.50 -11.60
C ALA A 155 -4.83 4.79 -12.96
N LEU A 156 -5.44 5.35 -14.01
CA LEU A 156 -5.28 4.88 -15.40
C LEU A 156 -3.97 5.35 -16.04
N PHE A 157 -3.39 6.47 -15.57
CA PHE A 157 -2.10 6.98 -16.03
C PHE A 157 -0.91 6.26 -15.38
N ALA A 158 -1.02 5.95 -14.09
CA ALA A 158 0.06 5.40 -13.28
C ALA A 158 0.62 3.99 -13.62
N PRO A 159 -0.07 3.11 -14.39
CA PRO A 159 0.45 1.78 -14.71
C PRO A 159 1.82 1.75 -15.37
N ASP A 160 2.14 2.73 -16.22
CA ASP A 160 3.40 2.74 -16.97
C ASP A 160 4.61 2.98 -16.03
N GLY A 161 4.47 3.90 -15.08
CA GLY A 161 5.49 4.14 -14.05
C GLY A 161 5.67 2.95 -13.11
N LEU A 162 4.57 2.30 -12.70
CA LEU A 162 4.66 1.08 -11.89
C LEU A 162 5.29 -0.08 -12.66
N PHE A 163 4.97 -0.23 -13.95
CA PHE A 163 5.56 -1.25 -14.81
C PHE A 163 7.06 -1.04 -15.00
N ASP A 164 7.55 0.20 -15.18
CA ASP A 164 8.99 0.52 -15.18
C ASP A 164 9.65 0.15 -13.84
N LEU A 165 9.02 0.48 -12.72
CA LEU A 165 9.56 0.14 -11.39
C LEU A 165 9.68 -1.38 -11.20
N LEU A 166 8.64 -2.14 -11.52
CA LEU A 166 8.63 -3.60 -11.33
C LEU A 166 9.69 -4.27 -12.22
N GLN A 167 9.91 -3.78 -13.44
CA GLN A 167 11.01 -4.23 -14.30
C GLN A 167 12.37 -3.90 -13.68
N LEU A 168 12.54 -2.68 -13.14
CA LEU A 168 13.77 -2.28 -12.47
C LEU A 168 14.07 -3.17 -11.26
N ILE A 169 13.07 -3.47 -10.43
CA ILE A 169 13.18 -4.39 -9.28
C ILE A 169 13.59 -5.79 -9.75
N LYS A 170 12.94 -6.32 -10.79
CA LYS A 170 13.24 -7.65 -11.31
C LYS A 170 14.68 -7.76 -11.82
N LYS A 171 15.14 -6.73 -12.53
CA LYS A 171 16.45 -6.74 -13.20
C LYS A 171 17.60 -6.43 -12.24
N GLU A 172 17.46 -5.39 -11.43
CA GLU A 172 18.55 -4.83 -10.63
C GLU A 172 18.44 -5.18 -9.13
N GLY A 173 17.23 -5.51 -8.66
CA GLY A 173 16.95 -5.65 -7.23
C GLY A 173 17.68 -6.81 -6.54
N LYS A 174 18.01 -7.87 -7.29
CA LYS A 174 18.67 -9.11 -6.81
C LYS A 174 18.02 -9.72 -5.56
N VAL A 175 16.70 -9.60 -5.43
CA VAL A 175 15.90 -10.16 -4.34
C VAL A 175 15.26 -11.49 -4.75
N SER A 176 15.16 -12.44 -3.81
CA SER A 176 14.56 -13.75 -4.05
C SER A 176 13.02 -13.72 -3.91
N ARG A 177 12.48 -12.73 -3.18
CA ARG A 177 11.06 -12.58 -2.89
C ARG A 177 10.57 -11.14 -3.08
N VAL A 178 9.57 -10.94 -3.93
CA VAL A 178 8.92 -9.64 -4.14
C VAL A 178 7.46 -9.73 -3.72
N ILE A 179 7.07 -8.97 -2.70
CA ILE A 179 5.71 -8.87 -2.18
C ILE A 179 5.13 -7.54 -2.65
N VAL A 180 4.03 -7.56 -3.39
CA VAL A 180 3.31 -6.35 -3.81
C VAL A 180 2.01 -6.26 -3.02
N ILE A 181 1.79 -5.17 -2.31
CA ILE A 181 0.56 -4.88 -1.57
C ILE A 181 -0.14 -3.72 -2.27
N ALA A 182 -1.29 -4.00 -2.89
CA ALA A 182 -2.10 -3.01 -3.59
C ALA A 182 -3.35 -2.68 -2.76
N HIS A 183 -3.54 -1.41 -2.40
CA HIS A 183 -4.68 -0.98 -1.59
C HIS A 183 -5.72 -0.24 -2.43
N SER A 184 -7.00 -0.59 -2.29
CA SER A 184 -8.14 0.13 -2.91
C SER A 184 -7.89 0.40 -4.40
N LEU A 185 -7.98 1.64 -4.90
CA LEU A 185 -7.71 2.01 -6.30
C LEU A 185 -6.27 1.71 -6.77
N GLY A 186 -5.30 1.57 -5.87
CA GLY A 186 -3.96 1.08 -6.21
C GLY A 186 -3.97 -0.31 -6.84
N SER A 187 -5.03 -1.08 -6.59
CA SER A 187 -5.29 -2.35 -7.26
C SER A 187 -5.51 -2.17 -8.75
N GLU A 188 -6.24 -1.13 -9.19
CA GLU A 188 -6.41 -0.83 -10.63
C GLU A 188 -5.05 -0.49 -11.27
N VAL A 189 -4.20 0.27 -10.57
CA VAL A 189 -2.83 0.60 -11.03
C VAL A 189 -2.00 -0.67 -11.24
N VAL A 190 -2.01 -1.58 -10.26
CA VAL A 190 -1.32 -2.88 -10.38
C VAL A 190 -1.87 -3.70 -11.54
N LEU A 191 -3.20 -3.80 -11.68
CA LEU A 191 -3.80 -4.53 -12.81
C LEU A 191 -3.44 -3.94 -14.17
N GLY A 192 -3.28 -2.62 -14.26
CA GLY A 192 -2.74 -1.95 -15.45
C GLY A 192 -1.29 -2.35 -15.73
N ALA A 193 -0.42 -2.34 -14.72
CA ALA A 193 0.98 -2.74 -14.89
C ALA A 193 1.12 -4.22 -15.28
N LEU A 194 0.27 -5.10 -14.73
CA LEU A 194 0.20 -6.50 -15.16
C LEU A 194 -0.28 -6.63 -16.61
N GLN A 195 -1.16 -5.74 -17.08
CA GLN A 195 -1.56 -5.63 -18.49
C GLN A 195 -0.39 -5.29 -19.39
N GLN A 196 0.40 -4.29 -19.05
CA GLN A 196 1.60 -3.94 -19.81
C GLN A 196 2.60 -5.10 -19.84
N ALA A 197 2.79 -5.79 -18.72
CA ALA A 197 3.66 -6.96 -18.65
C ALA A 197 3.18 -8.10 -19.56
N ALA A 198 1.88 -8.41 -19.57
CA ALA A 198 1.33 -9.45 -20.42
C ALA A 198 1.44 -9.09 -21.92
N LEU A 199 1.13 -7.84 -22.29
CA LEU A 199 1.22 -7.38 -23.68
C LEU A 199 2.66 -7.36 -24.20
N SER A 200 3.62 -6.99 -23.34
CA SER A 200 5.04 -6.98 -23.67
C SER A 200 5.74 -8.32 -23.47
N GLN A 201 5.04 -9.35 -23.00
CA GLN A 201 5.59 -10.66 -22.62
C GLN A 201 6.72 -10.56 -21.57
N THR A 202 6.64 -9.57 -20.69
CA THR A 202 7.63 -9.30 -19.65
C THR A 202 7.25 -10.01 -18.34
N THR A 203 8.18 -10.76 -17.75
CA THR A 203 7.98 -11.36 -16.43
C THR A 203 8.44 -10.42 -15.32
N LEU A 204 7.53 -10.03 -14.42
CA LEU A 204 7.82 -9.09 -13.32
C LEU A 204 8.44 -9.76 -12.08
N GLY A 205 8.34 -11.09 -11.96
CA GLY A 205 8.90 -11.85 -10.84
C GLY A 205 8.28 -11.51 -9.48
N ILE A 206 6.99 -11.17 -9.46
CA ILE A 206 6.22 -10.98 -8.23
C ILE A 206 6.05 -12.36 -7.57
N THR A 207 6.47 -12.49 -6.31
CA THR A 207 6.29 -13.74 -5.56
C THR A 207 4.92 -13.78 -4.94
N GLU A 208 4.49 -12.67 -4.34
CA GLU A 208 3.19 -12.54 -3.68
C GLU A 208 2.52 -11.23 -4.07
N LEU A 209 1.26 -11.32 -4.45
CA LEU A 209 0.42 -10.17 -4.74
C LEU A 209 -0.77 -10.14 -3.79
N ILE A 210 -0.83 -9.10 -2.97
CA ILE A 210 -1.87 -8.90 -1.97
C ILE A 210 -2.74 -7.74 -2.42
N PHE A 211 -4.02 -8.01 -2.63
CA PHE A 211 -5.05 -7.00 -2.84
C PHE A 211 -5.77 -6.71 -1.51
N ALA A 212 -5.58 -5.51 -0.98
CA ALA A 212 -6.22 -5.03 0.23
C ALA A 212 -7.44 -4.17 -0.13
N ALA A 213 -8.64 -4.70 0.13
CA ALA A 213 -9.91 -4.04 -0.20
C ALA A 213 -9.94 -3.48 -1.64
N PRO A 214 -9.69 -4.31 -2.68
CA PRO A 214 -9.52 -3.81 -4.04
C PRO A 214 -10.77 -3.11 -4.56
N ASP A 215 -10.60 -1.83 -4.88
CA ASP A 215 -11.61 -1.02 -5.53
C ASP A 215 -11.50 -1.21 -7.06
N VAL A 216 -11.82 -2.42 -7.50
CA VAL A 216 -11.83 -2.81 -8.90
C VAL A 216 -13.21 -3.36 -9.21
N ASP A 217 -13.77 -2.99 -10.36
CA ASP A 217 -15.02 -3.60 -10.82
C ASP A 217 -14.87 -5.13 -10.89
N ARG A 218 -15.87 -5.83 -10.36
CA ARG A 218 -15.86 -7.30 -10.26
C ARG A 218 -15.66 -7.96 -11.62
N ASP A 219 -16.40 -7.53 -12.63
CA ASP A 219 -16.40 -8.21 -13.93
C ASP A 219 -15.07 -7.94 -14.67
N LEU A 220 -14.52 -6.73 -14.53
CA LEU A 220 -13.19 -6.39 -15.01
C LEU A 220 -12.11 -7.28 -14.37
N TYR A 221 -12.16 -7.48 -13.05
CA TYR A 221 -11.19 -8.32 -12.36
C TYR A 221 -11.31 -9.78 -12.79
N LEU A 222 -12.54 -10.31 -12.88
CA LEU A 222 -12.79 -11.69 -13.32
C LEU A 222 -12.28 -11.92 -14.75
N GLN A 223 -12.43 -10.95 -15.65
CA GLN A 223 -11.89 -11.02 -17.00
C GLN A 223 -10.34 -11.11 -17.00
N ARG A 224 -9.68 -10.53 -15.99
CA ARG A 224 -8.21 -10.52 -15.85
C ARG A 224 -7.67 -11.60 -14.90
N ALA A 225 -8.53 -12.42 -14.28
CA ALA A 225 -8.14 -13.39 -13.26
C ALA A 225 -6.99 -14.33 -13.68
N ASN A 226 -7.01 -14.86 -14.90
CA ASN A 226 -5.95 -15.76 -15.37
C ASN A 226 -4.60 -15.06 -15.50
N GLN A 227 -4.60 -13.80 -15.93
CA GLN A 227 -3.40 -12.99 -16.05
C GLN A 227 -2.86 -12.59 -14.67
N ILE A 228 -3.74 -12.26 -13.72
CA ILE A 228 -3.38 -11.96 -12.33
C ILE A 228 -2.67 -13.17 -11.72
N LYS A 229 -3.24 -14.36 -11.87
CA LYS A 229 -2.65 -15.62 -11.39
C LYS A 229 -1.31 -15.95 -12.06
N ALA A 230 -1.15 -15.62 -13.35
CA ALA A 230 0.11 -15.87 -14.06
C ALA A 230 1.22 -14.87 -13.68
N ALA A 231 0.85 -13.68 -13.19
CA ALA A 231 1.80 -12.61 -12.88
C ALA A 231 2.52 -12.76 -11.54
N ALA A 232 1.96 -13.53 -10.61
CA ALA A 232 2.51 -13.70 -9.27
C ALA A 232 2.49 -15.18 -8.82
N GLY A 233 3.44 -15.58 -7.97
CA GLY A 233 3.50 -16.93 -7.42
C GLY A 233 2.29 -17.28 -6.54
N ALA A 234 1.84 -16.34 -5.72
CA ALA A 234 0.61 -16.43 -4.95
C ALA A 234 -0.16 -15.11 -4.99
N VAL A 235 -1.50 -15.19 -4.91
CA VAL A 235 -2.38 -14.03 -4.91
C VAL A 235 -3.38 -14.16 -3.77
N THR A 236 -3.44 -13.14 -2.92
CA THR A 236 -4.38 -13.06 -1.79
C THR A 236 -5.21 -11.79 -1.91
N LEU A 237 -6.50 -11.89 -1.63
CA LEU A 237 -7.46 -10.80 -1.68
C LEU A 237 -8.17 -10.69 -0.34
N TYR A 238 -8.08 -9.53 0.30
CA TYR A 238 -8.82 -9.21 1.52
C TYR A 238 -10.07 -8.40 1.15
N ALA A 239 -11.24 -8.87 1.60
CA ALA A 239 -12.53 -8.24 1.33
C ALA A 239 -13.34 -8.02 2.61
N SER A 240 -14.16 -6.97 2.64
CA SER A 240 -15.02 -6.64 3.78
C SER A 240 -16.42 -6.21 3.33
N SER A 241 -17.44 -6.58 4.10
CA SER A 241 -18.83 -6.10 3.93
C SER A 241 -19.06 -4.73 4.59
N THR A 242 -18.15 -4.30 5.46
CA THR A 242 -18.26 -3.08 6.25
C THR A 242 -17.37 -1.94 5.74
N ASP A 243 -16.82 -2.08 4.53
CA ASP A 243 -15.94 -1.08 3.93
C ASP A 243 -16.77 0.08 3.34
N LEU A 244 -16.81 1.20 4.08
CA LEU A 244 -17.55 2.40 3.68
C LEU A 244 -16.94 3.08 2.44
N ALA A 245 -15.63 2.97 2.23
CA ALA A 245 -14.98 3.56 1.07
C ALA A 245 -15.38 2.81 -0.22
N LEU A 246 -15.45 1.48 -0.16
CA LEU A 246 -15.95 0.68 -1.28
C LEU A 246 -17.44 0.90 -1.54
N LEU A 247 -18.27 1.09 -0.49
CA LEU A 247 -19.68 1.45 -0.66
C LEU A 247 -19.82 2.79 -1.41
N ALA A 248 -19.10 3.82 -0.99
CA ALA A 248 -19.09 5.12 -1.65
C ALA A 248 -18.57 5.03 -3.11
N SER A 249 -17.56 4.20 -3.35
CA SER A 249 -17.04 3.95 -4.70
C SER A 249 -18.07 3.27 -5.61
N MET A 250 -18.77 2.24 -5.14
CA MET A 250 -19.82 1.57 -5.91
C MET A 250 -20.94 2.53 -6.30
N GLU A 251 -21.38 3.35 -5.36
CA GLU A 251 -22.40 4.37 -5.59
C GLU A 251 -21.94 5.36 -6.66
N LYS A 252 -20.74 5.94 -6.52
CA LYS A 252 -20.22 6.92 -7.48
C LYS A 252 -19.97 6.32 -8.86
N ALA A 253 -19.43 5.10 -8.93
CA ALA A 253 -19.14 4.42 -10.19
C ALA A 253 -20.37 3.79 -10.85
N GLN A 254 -21.54 3.83 -10.18
CA GLN A 254 -22.74 3.09 -10.59
C GLN A 254 -22.45 1.59 -10.82
N SER A 255 -21.47 1.04 -10.09
CA SER A 255 -21.05 -0.35 -10.22
C SER A 255 -21.91 -1.25 -9.34
N LYS A 256 -22.19 -2.46 -9.83
CA LYS A 256 -22.97 -3.46 -9.09
C LYS A 256 -22.17 -4.14 -7.99
N SER A 257 -20.83 -4.19 -8.11
CA SER A 257 -19.95 -4.85 -7.14
C SER A 257 -18.49 -4.49 -7.37
N ARG A 258 -17.75 -4.26 -6.28
CA ARG A 258 -16.28 -4.27 -6.27
C ARG A 258 -15.73 -5.59 -5.77
N MET A 259 -14.50 -5.91 -6.17
CA MET A 259 -13.82 -7.12 -5.71
C MET A 259 -13.53 -7.15 -4.22
N GLY A 260 -13.26 -5.99 -3.61
CA GLY A 260 -13.02 -5.90 -2.17
C GLY A 260 -14.28 -5.93 -1.32
N PHE A 261 -15.47 -5.92 -1.92
CA PHE A 261 -16.73 -5.85 -1.20
C PHE A 261 -17.36 -7.24 -1.01
N VAL A 262 -17.70 -7.56 0.24
CA VAL A 262 -18.44 -8.78 0.57
C VAL A 262 -19.93 -8.50 0.50
N THR A 263 -20.62 -9.20 -0.40
CA THR A 263 -22.08 -9.06 -0.56
C THR A 263 -22.83 -9.94 0.44
N LYS A 264 -24.17 -9.83 0.48
CA LYS A 264 -25.03 -10.77 1.21
C LYS A 264 -24.85 -12.23 0.82
N ASN A 265 -24.33 -12.49 -0.39
CA ASN A 265 -24.05 -13.84 -0.89
C ASN A 265 -22.61 -14.31 -0.58
N GLY A 266 -21.85 -13.54 0.19
CA GLY A 266 -20.44 -13.76 0.47
C GLY A 266 -19.48 -13.00 -0.44
N PRO A 267 -18.16 -13.16 -0.23
CA PRO A 267 -17.11 -12.58 -1.07
C PRO A 267 -17.12 -13.19 -2.47
N THR A 268 -16.60 -12.44 -3.44
CA THR A 268 -16.30 -13.02 -4.76
C THR A 268 -15.09 -13.96 -4.64
N LEU A 269 -15.28 -15.22 -5.02
CA LEU A 269 -14.23 -16.24 -5.02
C LEU A 269 -13.70 -16.47 -6.43
N VAL A 270 -12.38 -16.54 -6.58
CA VAL A 270 -11.72 -16.79 -7.86
C VAL A 270 -10.80 -18.01 -7.70
N PRO A 271 -11.01 -19.11 -8.44
CA PRO A 271 -10.15 -20.29 -8.33
C PRO A 271 -8.67 -19.97 -8.58
N GLY A 272 -7.82 -20.31 -7.61
CA GLY A 272 -6.38 -20.02 -7.62
C GLY A 272 -6.00 -18.66 -7.01
N ILE A 273 -6.97 -17.92 -6.44
CA ILE A 273 -6.73 -16.73 -5.63
C ILE A 273 -7.32 -17.01 -4.24
N GLU A 274 -6.54 -16.74 -3.20
CA GLU A 274 -7.01 -16.86 -1.83
C GLU A 274 -7.83 -15.63 -1.46
N THR A 275 -9.07 -15.81 -1.02
CA THR A 275 -9.93 -14.72 -0.56
C THR A 275 -10.14 -14.82 0.94
N ILE A 276 -9.80 -13.76 1.66
CA ILE A 276 -9.93 -13.65 3.11
C ILE A 276 -11.02 -12.63 3.42
N ASP A 277 -12.07 -13.10 4.11
CA ASP A 277 -13.16 -12.24 4.58
C ASP A 277 -12.81 -11.67 5.95
N VAL A 278 -12.67 -10.35 6.00
CA VAL A 278 -12.30 -9.57 7.18
C VAL A 278 -13.46 -8.73 7.70
N SER A 279 -14.69 -9.04 7.29
CA SER A 279 -15.90 -8.36 7.77
C SER A 279 -16.03 -8.36 9.30
N ALA A 280 -15.60 -9.44 9.97
CA ALA A 280 -15.68 -9.57 11.43
C ALA A 280 -14.62 -8.76 12.19
N VAL A 281 -13.57 -8.30 11.51
CA VAL A 281 -12.52 -7.45 12.07
C VAL A 281 -12.92 -5.96 11.99
N GLY A 282 -13.89 -5.62 11.14
CA GLY A 282 -14.36 -4.26 10.89
C GLY A 282 -13.64 -3.58 9.71
N GLY A 283 -14.33 -2.65 9.06
CA GLY A 283 -13.88 -1.96 7.83
C GLY A 283 -12.68 -1.01 8.01
N GLU A 284 -12.25 -0.77 9.25
CA GLU A 284 -11.15 0.13 9.59
C GLU A 284 -9.76 -0.49 9.35
N MET A 285 -9.69 -1.80 9.09
CA MET A 285 -8.44 -2.55 8.91
C MET A 285 -7.53 -2.02 7.79
N PHE A 286 -8.10 -1.35 6.79
CA PHE A 286 -7.35 -0.73 5.68
C PHE A 286 -7.58 0.78 5.55
N ALA A 287 -8.30 1.40 6.49
CA ALA A 287 -8.56 2.83 6.46
C ALA A 287 -7.23 3.62 6.49
N LEU A 288 -7.06 4.51 5.51
CA LEU A 288 -5.89 5.40 5.40
C LEU A 288 -6.13 6.75 6.06
N ASN A 289 -7.36 7.06 6.50
CA ASN A 289 -7.67 8.32 7.14
C ASN A 289 -8.73 8.16 8.23
N HIS A 290 -8.40 8.71 9.40
CA HIS A 290 -9.19 8.96 10.60
C HIS A 290 -9.20 7.98 11.78
N SER A 291 -9.16 8.66 12.93
CA SER A 291 -9.36 8.23 14.31
C SER A 291 -10.63 7.40 14.50
N THR A 292 -10.50 6.17 14.99
CA THR A 292 -11.22 5.58 16.13
C THR A 292 -10.70 4.14 16.30
N TYR A 293 -10.83 3.60 17.50
CA TYR A 293 -10.31 2.32 17.95
C TYR A 293 -10.84 1.14 17.13
N SER A 294 -9.98 0.36 16.46
CA SER A 294 -9.89 -1.09 16.66
C SER A 294 -8.73 -1.75 15.88
N THR A 295 -8.19 -2.78 16.52
CA THR A 295 -6.98 -3.55 16.25
C THR A 295 -7.17 -4.66 15.20
N SER A 296 -6.08 -5.11 14.56
CA SER A 296 -5.97 -6.53 14.20
C SER A 296 -4.55 -7.05 13.96
N ARG A 297 -4.06 -7.85 14.92
CA ARG A 297 -2.88 -8.73 14.80
C ARG A 297 -3.07 -9.90 13.83
N ALA A 298 -4.30 -10.19 13.40
CA ALA A 298 -4.64 -11.45 12.75
C ALA A 298 -4.19 -11.55 11.28
N VAL A 299 -4.19 -10.43 10.53
CA VAL A 299 -3.81 -10.43 9.10
C VAL A 299 -2.30 -10.51 8.92
N LEU A 300 -1.51 -9.87 9.79
CA LEU A 300 -0.06 -10.03 9.72
C LEU A 300 0.37 -11.47 10.05
N GLY A 301 -0.45 -12.25 10.78
CA GLY A 301 -0.23 -13.68 10.98
C GLY A 301 -0.54 -14.53 9.75
N SER A 302 -1.60 -14.22 8.98
CA SER A 302 -1.99 -14.98 7.78
C SER A 302 -1.06 -14.76 6.59
N VAL A 303 -0.35 -13.63 6.53
CA VAL A 303 0.70 -13.37 5.52
C VAL A 303 1.85 -14.40 5.59
N TRP A 304 1.98 -15.16 6.68
CA TRP A 304 3.12 -16.08 6.90
C TRP A 304 2.74 -17.55 7.07
N ILE A 305 1.47 -17.92 6.95
CA ILE A 305 1.02 -19.32 7.02
C ILE A 305 0.48 -19.73 5.64
N GLN A 306 1.35 -20.24 4.78
CA GLN A 306 0.95 -20.86 3.52
C GLN A 306 0.67 -22.35 3.74
N ASP A 307 -0.56 -22.78 3.49
CA ASP A 307 -0.88 -24.17 3.18
C ASP A 307 -1.80 -24.20 1.96
N SER A 308 -1.42 -25.02 0.97
CA SER A 308 -1.70 -24.82 -0.44
C SER A 308 -3.08 -25.32 -0.89
N HIS A 309 -4.18 -24.63 -0.57
CA HIS A 309 -5.48 -24.84 -1.21
C HIS A 309 -6.27 -23.52 -1.19
N SER A 310 -6.99 -23.19 -2.26
CA SER A 310 -7.93 -22.05 -2.26
C SER A 310 -9.00 -22.28 -1.18
N ARG A 311 -8.84 -21.61 -0.03
CA ARG A 311 -9.71 -21.68 1.15
C ARG A 311 -10.24 -20.29 1.44
N LEU A 312 -11.51 -20.19 1.84
CA LEU A 312 -12.03 -19.01 2.50
C LEU A 312 -11.50 -19.04 3.93
N ILE A 313 -10.64 -18.09 4.31
CA ILE A 313 -10.24 -17.90 5.71
C ILE A 313 -11.10 -16.76 6.25
N VAL A 314 -11.99 -17.08 7.18
CA VAL A 314 -12.77 -16.08 7.93
C VAL A 314 -11.98 -15.74 9.19
N ILE A 315 -11.50 -14.49 9.29
CA ILE A 315 -10.83 -14.03 10.51
C ILE A 315 -11.91 -13.63 11.52
N GLN A 316 -12.14 -14.47 12.52
CA GLN A 316 -12.92 -14.09 13.70
C GLN A 316 -12.05 -13.22 14.62
N ALA A 317 -12.62 -12.16 15.20
CA ALA A 317 -11.92 -11.31 16.17
C ALA A 317 -11.69 -12.08 17.49
N TRP A 318 -10.50 -12.67 17.65
CA TRP A 318 -10.12 -13.36 18.89
C TRP A 318 -9.41 -12.38 19.84
N ASN A 319 -10.00 -12.19 21.03
CA ASN A 319 -9.66 -11.14 21.98
C ASN A 319 -8.89 -11.67 23.22
N GLU A 320 -7.96 -12.61 23.07
CA GLU A 320 -7.15 -13.10 24.20
C GLU A 320 -5.62 -13.12 23.94
N PRO A 321 -4.80 -12.84 24.97
CA PRO A 321 -3.34 -12.79 24.85
C PRO A 321 -2.75 -14.21 24.85
N ILE A 322 -2.16 -14.60 23.72
CA ILE A 322 -1.37 -15.85 23.64
C ILE A 322 -0.09 -15.66 24.47
N ARG A 323 0.05 -16.47 25.53
CA ARG A 323 1.29 -16.63 26.29
C ARG A 323 2.25 -17.50 25.47
N PHE A 324 3.52 -17.12 25.45
CA PHE A 324 4.59 -17.98 24.98
C PHE A 324 5.16 -18.70 26.20
N ASP A 325 5.06 -20.02 26.21
CA ASP A 325 5.84 -20.91 27.07
C ASP A 325 7.16 -21.24 26.37
#